data_AF-A0A1I1IS83-F1
#
_entry.id   AF-A0A1I1IS83-F1
#
_cell.length_a   1.000
_cell.length_b   1.000
_cell.length_c   1.000
_cell.angle_alpha   90.00
_cell.angle_beta   90.00
_cell.angle_gamma   90.00
#
_symmetry.space_group_name_H-M   'P 1'
#
loop_
_entity.id
_entity.type
_entity.pdbx_description
1 polymer ?
#
loop_
_entity_poly.entity_id
_entity_poly.type
_entity_poly.pdbx_seq_one_letter_code
_entity_poly.pdbx_strand_id
1 'polypeptide(L)'
;MNLKPKEKSKIINKLNFNIEKILELEDISLQPCVRGKLITPDWNFNEESVKRVIKHYESMLNQLINIQLKDVDFEETYIVKRNMTIDCIADIIVILSFIIEFSEDDDTEYNG
;
A
#
# COMPACT_ATOMS: atom_id res chain seq x y z
N MET A 1 -10.65 11.89 9.94
CA MET A 1 -10.80 10.43 10.13
C MET A 1 -11.01 10.11 11.60
N ASN A 2 -12.23 9.67 11.98
CA ASN A 2 -12.60 9.35 13.36
C ASN A 2 -12.27 7.89 13.71
N LEU A 3 -10.98 7.54 13.74
CA LEU A 3 -10.54 6.20 14.16
C LEU A 3 -10.35 6.12 15.68
N LYS A 4 -10.86 5.06 16.32
CA LYS A 4 -10.61 4.81 17.75
C LYS A 4 -9.11 4.49 17.97
N PRO A 5 -8.54 4.80 19.15
CA PRO A 5 -7.12 4.55 19.41
C PRO A 5 -6.66 3.10 19.15
N LYS A 6 -7.51 2.11 19.47
CA LYS A 6 -7.23 0.69 19.20
C LYS A 6 -7.18 0.37 17.71
N GLU A 7 -8.02 1.00 16.89
CA GLU A 7 -8.04 0.82 15.44
C GLU A 7 -6.81 1.46 14.81
N LYS A 8 -6.48 2.69 15.21
CA LYS A 8 -5.24 3.38 14.81
C LYS A 8 -4.02 2.50 15.08
N SER A 9 -3.89 1.95 16.29
CA SER A 9 -2.75 1.07 16.63
C SER A 9 -2.69 -0.18 15.75
N LYS A 10 -3.83 -0.84 15.48
CA LYS A 10 -3.88 -2.01 14.60
C LYS A 10 -3.45 -1.68 13.17
N ILE A 11 -3.89 -0.54 12.65
CA ILE A 11 -3.52 -0.06 11.30
C ILE A 11 -2.02 0.20 11.23
N ILE A 12 -1.47 0.95 12.19
CA ILE A 12 -0.02 1.25 12.25
C ILE A 12 0.79 -0.04 12.24
N ASN A 13 0.41 -1.01 13.07
CA ASN A 13 1.11 -2.30 13.13
C ASN A 13 1.05 -3.06 11.82
N LYS A 14 -0.12 -3.09 11.14
CA LYS A 14 -0.24 -3.75 9.82
C LYS A 14 0.57 -3.04 8.73
N LEU A 15 0.61 -1.71 8.73
CA LEU A 15 1.43 -0.94 7.79
C LEU A 15 2.92 -1.22 8.00
N ASN A 16 3.38 -1.14 9.25
CA ASN A 16 4.78 -1.40 9.58
C ASN A 16 5.19 -2.83 9.24
N PHE A 17 4.34 -3.82 9.52
CA PHE A 17 4.60 -5.21 9.17
C PHE A 17 4.79 -5.42 7.66
N ASN A 18 3.98 -4.78 6.81
CA ASN A 18 4.16 -4.88 5.36
C ASN A 18 5.42 -4.12 4.88
N ILE A 19 5.75 -2.99 5.50
CA ILE A 19 7.00 -2.26 5.21
C ILE A 19 8.22 -3.11 5.58
N GLU A 20 8.22 -3.72 6.75
CA GLU A 20 9.29 -4.61 7.21
C GLU A 20 9.46 -5.79 6.25
N LYS A 21 8.37 -6.45 5.84
CA LYS A 21 8.44 -7.51 4.82
C LYS A 21 9.07 -7.03 3.53
N ILE A 22 8.71 -5.85 3.04
CA ILE A 22 9.31 -5.29 1.81
C ILE A 22 10.82 -5.07 2.00
N LEU A 23 11.26 -4.62 3.17
CA LEU A 23 12.67 -4.40 3.48
C LEU A 23 13.46 -5.72 3.61
N GLU A 24 12.82 -6.78 4.09
CA GLU A 24 13.42 -8.12 4.20
C GLU A 24 13.53 -8.83 2.84
N LEU A 25 12.77 -8.41 1.84
CA LEU A 25 12.82 -8.99 0.49
C LEU A 25 14.04 -8.46 -0.28
N GLU A 26 15.08 -9.29 -0.38
CA GLU A 26 16.30 -8.99 -1.17
C GLU A 26 16.13 -9.29 -2.67
N ASP A 27 15.09 -8.76 -3.32
CA ASP A 27 15.05 -8.77 -4.78
C ASP A 27 15.83 -7.57 -5.34
N ILE A 28 17.08 -7.84 -5.76
CA ILE A 28 18.00 -6.84 -6.31
C ILE A 28 17.37 -6.09 -7.50
N SER A 29 16.54 -6.77 -8.31
CA SER A 29 15.92 -6.15 -9.50
C SER A 29 14.90 -5.06 -9.13
N LEU A 30 14.30 -5.14 -7.94
CA LEU A 30 13.25 -4.23 -7.47
C LEU A 30 13.80 -3.13 -6.55
N GLN A 31 15.04 -3.27 -6.05
CA GLN A 31 15.67 -2.28 -5.18
C GLN A 31 15.60 -0.83 -5.68
N PRO A 32 15.81 -0.52 -6.98
CA PRO A 32 15.70 0.86 -7.48
C PRO A 32 14.31 1.47 -7.29
N CYS A 33 13.26 0.65 -7.23
CA CYS A 33 11.88 1.09 -7.04
C CYS A 33 11.46 1.18 -5.57
N VAL A 34 12.16 0.47 -4.67
CA VAL A 34 11.75 0.31 -3.28
C VAL A 34 12.66 1.03 -2.29
N ARG A 35 13.98 0.97 -2.51
CA ARG A 35 14.98 1.42 -1.54
C ARG A 35 14.84 2.91 -1.26
N GLY A 36 14.61 3.26 0.01
CA GLY A 36 14.45 4.64 0.46
C GLY A 36 13.14 5.31 0.02
N LYS A 37 12.21 4.56 -0.57
CA LYS A 37 10.93 5.08 -1.09
C LYS A 37 9.72 4.66 -0.25
N LEU A 38 9.88 3.79 0.75
CA LEU A 38 8.78 3.40 1.63
C LEU A 38 8.44 4.54 2.59
N ILE A 39 7.16 4.89 2.67
CA ILE A 39 6.66 6.02 3.47
C ILE A 39 5.39 5.62 4.23
N THR A 40 5.10 6.32 5.31
CA THR A 40 3.86 6.14 6.08
C THR A 40 3.01 7.41 5.99
N PRO A 41 1.68 7.33 6.17
CA PRO A 41 0.89 8.53 6.40
C PRO A 41 1.26 9.16 7.75
N ASP A 42 0.86 10.41 7.94
CA ASP A 42 0.87 11.03 9.25
C ASP A 42 0.04 10.17 10.23
N TRP A 43 0.54 9.91 11.43
CA TRP A 43 -0.11 9.00 12.39
C TRP A 43 -1.40 9.54 13.00
N ASN A 44 -1.72 10.82 12.73
CA ASN A 44 -3.04 11.37 12.97
C ASN A 44 -4.08 10.90 11.94
N PHE A 45 -3.65 10.20 10.88
CA PHE A 45 -4.45 9.79 9.72
C PHE A 45 -5.21 10.99 9.13
N ASN A 46 -4.48 12.07 8.82
CA ASN A 46 -5.03 13.14 7.99
C ASN A 46 -5.36 12.59 6.59
N GLU A 47 -6.55 12.87 6.08
CA GLU A 47 -7.04 12.36 4.80
C GLU A 47 -6.11 12.70 3.63
N GLU A 48 -5.65 13.95 3.55
CA GLU A 48 -4.69 14.36 2.52
C GLU A 48 -3.38 13.56 2.60
N SER A 49 -2.91 13.29 3.83
CA SER A 49 -1.71 12.47 4.02
C SER A 49 -1.96 11.02 3.60
N VAL A 50 -3.11 10.44 3.91
CA VAL A 50 -3.46 9.07 3.50
C VAL A 50 -3.55 8.99 1.98
N LYS A 51 -4.26 9.93 1.33
CA LYS A 51 -4.37 10.02 -0.13
C LYS A 51 -3.01 10.18 -0.82
N ARG A 52 -2.12 11.01 -0.27
CA ARG A 52 -0.76 11.19 -0.78
C ARG A 52 0.03 9.87 -0.76
N VAL A 53 -0.07 9.12 0.34
CA VAL A 53 0.65 7.86 0.50
C VAL A 53 0.07 6.77 -0.41
N ILE A 54 -1.25 6.69 -0.57
CA ILE A 54 -1.89 5.79 -1.55
C ILE A 54 -1.33 6.05 -2.94
N LYS A 55 -1.37 7.29 -3.43
CA LYS A 55 -0.87 7.65 -4.77
C LYS A 55 0.61 7.29 -4.95
N HIS A 56 1.40 7.44 -3.90
CA HIS A 56 2.81 7.06 -3.93
C HIS A 56 2.99 5.55 -4.10
N TYR A 57 2.27 4.74 -3.33
CA TYR A 57 2.32 3.28 -3.45
C TYR A 57 1.71 2.77 -4.77
N GLU A 58 0.66 3.41 -5.30
CA GLU A 58 0.13 3.11 -6.64
C GLU A 58 1.18 3.35 -7.73
N SER A 59 1.93 4.46 -7.64
CA SER A 59 3.04 4.74 -8.56
C SER A 59 4.14 3.68 -8.45
N MET A 60 4.50 3.26 -7.24
CA MET A 60 5.47 2.18 -7.02
C MET A 60 4.98 0.86 -7.61
N LEU A 61 3.71 0.50 -7.37
CA LEU A 61 3.11 -0.73 -7.89
C LEU A 61 3.18 -0.77 -9.42
N ASN A 62 2.82 0.33 -10.09
CA ASN A 62 2.91 0.45 -11.54
C ASN A 62 4.35 0.29 -12.05
N GLN A 63 5.34 0.86 -11.36
CA GLN A 63 6.76 0.68 -11.73
C GLN A 63 7.19 -0.80 -11.61
N LEU A 64 6.79 -1.48 -10.54
CA LEU A 64 7.14 -2.89 -10.32
C LEU A 64 6.49 -3.80 -11.37
N ILE A 65 5.22 -3.57 -11.69
CA ILE A 65 4.51 -4.31 -12.75
C ILE A 65 5.23 -4.11 -14.09
N ASN A 66 5.60 -2.87 -14.43
CA ASN A 66 6.34 -2.59 -15.68
C ASN A 66 7.70 -3.30 -15.74
N ILE A 67 8.40 -3.43 -14.61
CA ILE A 67 9.66 -4.20 -14.54
C ILE A 67 9.40 -5.68 -14.81
N GLN A 68 8.36 -6.25 -14.19
CA GLN A 68 8.02 -7.66 -14.39
C GLN A 68 7.59 -7.98 -15.82
N LEU A 69 6.93 -7.04 -16.48
CA LEU A 69 6.42 -7.23 -17.84
C LEU A 69 7.45 -6.90 -18.93
N LYS A 70 8.63 -6.37 -18.58
CA LYS A 70 9.60 -5.83 -19.55
C LYS A 70 10.07 -6.84 -20.60
N ASP A 71 10.24 -8.10 -20.21
CA ASP A 71 10.75 -9.17 -21.06
C ASP A 71 9.71 -10.30 -21.23
N VAL A 72 8.43 -9.97 -21.08
CA VAL A 72 7.34 -10.92 -21.27
C VAL A 72 6.96 -10.96 -22.74
N ASP A 73 7.16 -12.13 -23.36
CA ASP A 73 6.53 -12.45 -24.63
C ASP A 73 5.09 -12.89 -24.36
N PHE A 74 4.13 -12.09 -24.83
CA PHE A 74 2.71 -12.37 -24.66
C PHE A 74 2.16 -13.40 -25.67
N GLU A 75 2.97 -13.79 -26.66
CA GLU A 75 2.64 -14.86 -27.62
C GLU A 75 2.98 -16.25 -27.07
N GLU A 76 3.87 -16.34 -26.08
CA GLU A 76 4.14 -17.57 -25.32
C GLU A 76 3.36 -17.61 -24.00
N THR A 77 3.12 -18.81 -23.46
CA THR A 77 2.41 -18.96 -22.17
C THR A 77 3.33 -18.51 -21.03
N TYR A 78 3.30 -17.21 -20.70
CA TYR A 78 4.09 -16.65 -19.62
C TYR A 78 3.44 -16.91 -18.26
N ILE A 79 4.14 -17.61 -17.37
CA ILE A 79 3.73 -17.77 -15.98
C ILE A 79 4.32 -16.61 -15.19
N VAL A 80 3.50 -15.60 -14.88
CA VAL A 80 3.89 -14.50 -13.98
C VAL A 80 4.18 -15.08 -12.61
N LYS A 81 5.45 -15.04 -12.19
CA LYS A 81 5.85 -15.47 -10.85
C LYS A 81 5.32 -14.47 -9.82
N ARG A 82 4.57 -14.98 -8.84
CA ARG A 82 4.07 -14.20 -7.70
C ARG A 82 5.22 -13.44 -7.03
N ASN A 83 5.02 -12.15 -6.81
CA ASN A 83 6.02 -11.26 -6.23
C ASN A 83 5.51 -10.71 -4.89
N MET A 84 6.16 -11.13 -3.81
CA MET A 84 5.77 -10.74 -2.46
C MET A 84 5.87 -9.24 -2.23
N THR A 85 6.74 -8.52 -2.95
CA THR A 85 6.86 -7.06 -2.85
C THR A 85 5.59 -6.38 -3.39
N ILE A 86 5.09 -6.87 -4.53
CA ILE A 86 3.85 -6.40 -5.14
C ILE A 86 2.67 -6.66 -4.22
N ASP A 87 2.59 -7.86 -3.65
CA ASP A 87 1.53 -8.22 -2.69
C ASP A 87 1.55 -7.30 -1.47
N CYS A 88 2.72 -7.05 -0.87
CA CYS A 88 2.82 -6.18 0.31
C CYS A 88 2.46 -4.72 -0.02
N ILE A 89 2.82 -4.23 -1.20
CA ILE A 89 2.43 -2.88 -1.66
C ILE A 89 0.92 -2.79 -1.89
N ALA A 90 0.32 -3.81 -2.51
CA ALA A 90 -1.12 -3.87 -2.69
C ALA A 90 -1.84 -3.91 -1.33
N ASP A 91 -1.36 -4.70 -0.38
CA ASP A 91 -1.91 -4.76 0.99
C ASP A 91 -1.85 -3.39 1.68
N ILE A 92 -0.75 -2.64 1.53
CA ILE A 92 -0.64 -1.26 2.05
C ILE A 92 -1.70 -0.36 1.43
N ILE A 93 -1.85 -0.38 0.10
CA ILE A 93 -2.88 0.42 -0.61
C ILE A 93 -4.27 0.06 -0.10
N VAL A 94 -4.59 -1.22 0.01
CA VAL A 94 -5.89 -1.71 0.51
C VAL A 94 -6.14 -1.20 1.92
N ILE A 95 -5.19 -1.37 2.85
CA ILE A 95 -5.33 -0.87 4.23
C ILE A 95 -5.63 0.64 4.24
N LEU A 96 -4.90 1.43 3.45
CA LEU A 96 -5.07 2.87 3.41
C LEU A 96 -6.40 3.30 2.73
N SER A 97 -6.85 2.58 1.71
CA SER A 97 -8.15 2.83 1.07
C SER A 97 -9.31 2.53 2.03
N PHE A 98 -9.22 1.45 2.80
CA PHE A 98 -10.18 1.14 3.87
C PHE A 98 -10.26 2.27 4.90
N ILE A 99 -9.14 2.92 5.21
CA ILE A 99 -9.14 4.05 6.14
C ILE A 99 -9.92 5.23 5.55
N ILE A 100 -9.79 5.53 4.26
CA ILE A 100 -10.56 6.61 3.62
C ILE A 100 -12.04 6.27 3.65
N GLU A 101 -12.41 5.10 3.13
CA GLU A 101 -13.80 4.70 2.92
C GLU A 101 -14.59 4.57 4.23
N PHE A 102 -13.98 4.01 5.28
CA PHE A 102 -14.69 3.69 6.53
C PHE A 102 -14.39 4.67 7.68
N SER A 103 -13.81 5.84 7.39
CA SER A 103 -13.59 6.89 8.41
C SER A 103 -14.56 8.05 8.33
N GLU A 104 -15.45 8.05 7.33
CA GLU A 104 -16.51 9.04 7.09
C GLU A 104 -17.89 8.58 7.62
N ASP A 105 -18.06 7.31 8.00
CA ASP A 105 -19.36 6.71 8.33
C ASP A 105 -19.90 6.95 9.76
N ASP A 106 -19.23 7.73 10.61
CA ASP A 106 -19.71 8.02 11.98
C ASP A 106 -20.62 9.28 12.07
N ASP A 107 -20.90 9.97 10.96
CA ASP A 107 -21.72 11.21 10.92
C ASP A 107 -23.08 11.04 10.20
N THR A 108 -23.67 9.83 10.20
CA THR A 108 -25.10 9.66 9.87
C THR A 108 -25.88 9.03 11.02
N GLU A 109 -26.02 9.77 12.11
CA GLU A 109 -27.18 9.67 12.99
C GLU A 109 -27.79 11.05 13.26
N TYR A 110 -29.10 11.15 13.03
CA TYR A 110 -30.05 12.25 13.31
C TYR A 110 -30.03 13.49 12.40
N ASN A 111 -31.01 13.54 11.48
CA ASN A 111 -32.12 14.51 11.54
C ASN A 111 -33.20 14.19 10.49
N GLY A 112 -34.40 13.78 10.96
CA GLY A 112 -35.61 13.64 10.15
C GLY A 112 -36.59 12.62 10.69
#